data_AF-A0A2S7WX72-F1
#
_entry.id   AF-A0A2S7WX72-F1
#
_cell.length_a   1.000
_cell.length_b   1.000
_cell.length_c   1.000
_cell.angle_alpha   90.00
_cell.angle_beta   90.00
_cell.angle_gamma   90.00
#
_symmetry.space_group_name_H-M   'P 1'
#
loop_
_entity.id
_entity.type
_entity.pdbx_description
1 polymer ?
#
loop_
_entity_poly.entity_id
_entity_poly.type
_entity_poly.pdbx_seq_one_letter_code
_entity_poly.pdbx_strand_id
1 'polypeptide(L)'
;MKNTLNSINKILILAFFLFFIFPTTQAQSISSGKFTTRISDLKTRSYTREVYDTKHKIVEYFGNYEIFKKGKLIKSHDFEVQIWNGNMLYLHLNDTARKGYPLTYDYNTKKYEIANKKFKPKKTNTIESIILSGILIHLKYFKD
;
A
#
# COMPACT_ATOMS: atom_id res chain seq x y z
N MET A 1 52.51 -10.51 -33.22
CA MET A 1 52.09 -9.83 -31.97
C MET A 1 50.63 -9.41 -32.14
N LYS A 2 49.70 -10.15 -31.54
CA LYS A 2 48.25 -9.94 -31.69
C LYS A 2 47.70 -9.22 -30.45
N ASN A 3 46.97 -8.14 -30.72
CA ASN A 3 45.77 -7.65 -30.03
C ASN A 3 45.82 -7.38 -28.52
N THR A 4 46.45 -6.26 -28.14
CA THR A 4 46.21 -5.57 -26.85
C THR A 4 45.04 -4.56 -26.91
N LEU A 5 44.33 -4.42 -28.03
CA LEU A 5 43.25 -3.44 -28.22
C LEU A 5 41.83 -3.97 -27.91
N ASN A 6 41.70 -5.08 -27.17
CA ASN A 6 40.40 -5.75 -26.96
C ASN A 6 39.92 -5.83 -25.50
N SER A 7 40.72 -5.42 -24.51
CA SER A 7 40.29 -5.45 -23.10
C SER A 7 39.75 -4.10 -22.60
N ILE A 8 40.35 -2.98 -23.04
CA ILE A 8 40.00 -1.64 -22.55
C ILE A 8 38.58 -1.24 -22.98
N ASN A 9 38.17 -1.59 -24.21
CA ASN A 9 36.81 -1.33 -24.70
C ASN A 9 35.73 -2.20 -24.04
N LYS A 10 36.10 -3.36 -23.47
CA LYS A 10 35.15 -4.22 -22.74
C LYS A 10 34.91 -3.74 -21.31
N ILE A 11 35.89 -3.09 -20.69
CA ILE A 11 35.79 -2.57 -19.32
C ILE A 11 34.96 -1.28 -19.27
N LEU A 12 35.05 -0.41 -20.29
CA LEU A 12 34.20 0.79 -20.35
C LEU A 12 32.71 0.47 -20.60
N ILE A 13 32.40 -0.59 -21.34
CA ILE A 13 31.01 -1.01 -21.59
C ILE A 13 30.39 -1.67 -20.35
N LEU A 14 31.21 -2.31 -19.51
CA LEU A 14 30.73 -2.94 -18.27
C LEU A 14 30.45 -1.91 -17.14
N ALA A 15 31.09 -0.74 -17.17
CA ALA A 15 30.86 0.33 -16.20
C ALA A 15 29.62 1.19 -16.51
N PHE A 16 29.08 1.14 -17.74
CA PHE A 16 27.90 1.93 -18.13
C PHE A 16 26.55 1.30 -17.77
N PHE A 17 26.55 0.04 -17.30
CA PHE A 17 25.36 -0.67 -16.81
C PHE A 17 25.25 -0.70 -15.28
N LEU A 18 25.97 0.20 -14.59
CA LEU A 18 25.74 0.55 -13.18
C LEU A 18 24.86 1.81 -13.08
N PHE A 19 23.84 1.91 -13.94
CA PHE A 19 22.69 2.72 -13.60
C PHE A 19 21.99 2.00 -12.46
N PHE A 20 22.21 2.52 -11.24
CA PHE A 20 21.37 2.24 -10.09
C PHE A 20 19.90 2.38 -10.52
N ILE A 21 19.25 1.26 -10.80
CA ILE A 21 17.79 1.18 -10.82
C ILE A 21 17.40 1.25 -9.35
N PHE A 22 17.41 2.45 -8.77
CA PHE A 22 16.63 2.68 -7.58
C PHE A 22 15.18 2.42 -8.01
N PRO A 23 14.47 1.44 -7.43
CA PRO A 23 13.04 1.34 -7.66
C PRO A 23 12.44 2.64 -7.13
N THR A 24 12.14 3.58 -8.02
CA THR A 24 11.29 4.71 -7.67
C THR A 24 9.95 4.08 -7.36
N THR A 25 9.65 3.90 -6.08
CA THR A 25 8.34 3.44 -5.64
C THR A 25 7.36 4.53 -6.05
N GLN A 26 6.83 4.41 -7.27
CA GLN A 26 5.93 5.42 -7.80
C GLN A 26 4.73 5.46 -6.88
N ALA A 27 4.43 6.66 -6.38
CA ALA A 27 3.27 6.85 -5.54
C ALA A 27 2.03 6.50 -6.36
N GLN A 28 1.22 5.59 -5.82
CA GLN A 28 0.02 5.11 -6.50
C GLN A 28 -1.18 5.93 -6.05
N SER A 29 -2.13 6.17 -6.97
CA SER A 29 -3.32 6.97 -6.65
C SER A 29 -4.60 6.44 -7.28
N ILE A 30 -5.72 6.78 -6.66
CA ILE A 30 -7.06 6.51 -7.17
C ILE A 30 -7.98 7.69 -6.88
N SER A 31 -8.88 8.01 -7.81
CA SER A 31 -9.85 9.10 -7.64
C SER A 31 -11.28 8.59 -7.52
N SER A 32 -12.14 9.24 -6.75
CA SER A 32 -13.58 8.99 -6.64
C SER A 32 -14.33 10.31 -6.48
N GLY A 33 -15.03 10.75 -7.52
CA GLY A 33 -15.67 12.07 -7.54
C GLY A 33 -14.64 13.19 -7.36
N LYS A 34 -14.87 14.07 -6.38
CA LYS A 34 -13.96 15.19 -6.05
C LYS A 34 -12.71 14.80 -5.25
N PHE A 35 -12.58 13.53 -4.86
CA PHE A 35 -11.50 13.07 -4.00
C PHE A 35 -10.47 12.26 -4.77
N THR A 36 -9.20 12.47 -4.46
CA THR A 36 -8.09 11.61 -4.90
C THR A 36 -7.35 11.14 -3.68
N THR A 37 -7.06 9.85 -3.60
CA THR A 37 -6.20 9.27 -2.58
C THR A 37 -4.90 8.83 -3.22
N ARG A 38 -3.79 9.10 -2.57
CA ARG A 38 -2.45 8.66 -2.95
C ARG A 38 -1.81 7.92 -1.78
N ILE A 39 -1.01 6.89 -2.07
CA ILE A 39 -0.11 6.28 -1.11
C ILE A 39 1.34 6.42 -1.56
N SER A 40 2.25 6.56 -0.60
CA SER A 40 3.70 6.60 -0.82
C SER A 40 4.43 5.83 0.27
N ASP A 41 5.73 5.60 0.04
CA ASP A 41 6.64 4.99 1.02
C ASP A 41 6.16 3.62 1.53
N LEU A 42 5.49 2.88 0.63
CA LEU A 42 4.94 1.57 0.95
C LEU A 42 6.07 0.60 1.28
N LYS A 43 6.08 0.14 2.52
CA LYS A 43 6.99 -0.86 3.05
C LYS A 43 6.20 -2.09 3.46
N THR A 44 6.89 -3.24 3.48
CA THR A 44 6.29 -4.51 3.86
C THR A 44 7.20 -5.21 4.86
N ARG A 45 6.60 -5.85 5.87
CA ARG A 45 7.28 -6.80 6.75
C ARG A 45 6.40 -8.02 6.99
N SER A 46 7.03 -9.17 7.24
CA SER A 46 6.32 -10.40 7.59
C SER A 46 6.86 -10.96 8.89
N TYR A 47 5.97 -11.39 9.78
CA TYR A 47 6.32 -11.98 11.06
C TYR A 47 5.29 -13.01 11.49
N THR A 48 5.64 -13.81 12.51
CA THR A 48 4.70 -14.72 13.16
C THR A 48 4.33 -14.15 14.52
N ARG A 49 3.04 -14.16 14.87
CA ARG A 49 2.53 -13.74 16.18
C ARG A 49 1.68 -14.86 16.77
N GLU A 50 1.87 -15.14 18.05
CA GLU A 50 1.05 -16.08 18.79
C GLU A 50 -0.10 -15.36 19.48
N VAL A 51 -1.32 -15.85 19.27
CA VAL A 51 -2.57 -15.33 19.86
C VAL A 51 -3.40 -16.53 20.28
N TYR A 52 -3.75 -16.62 21.57
CA TYR A 52 -4.49 -17.77 22.14
C TYR A 52 -3.89 -19.13 21.72
N ASP A 53 -2.60 -19.31 21.98
CA ASP A 53 -1.81 -20.53 21.68
C ASP A 53 -1.79 -20.92 20.18
N THR A 54 -2.26 -20.03 19.30
CA THR A 54 -2.27 -20.23 17.86
C THR A 54 -1.27 -19.28 17.20
N LYS A 55 -0.38 -19.84 16.36
CA LYS A 55 0.58 -19.05 15.59
C LYS A 55 -0.05 -18.54 14.30
N HIS A 56 -0.04 -17.23 14.13
CA HIS A 56 -0.54 -16.54 12.94
C HIS A 56 0.62 -15.97 12.13
N LYS A 57 0.61 -16.21 10.82
CA LYS A 57 1.48 -15.50 9.88
C LYS A 57 0.84 -14.16 9.55
N ILE A 58 1.56 -13.08 9.80
CA ILE A 58 1.10 -11.71 9.55
C ILE A 58 2.00 -11.10 8.50
N VAL A 59 1.39 -10.60 7.43
CA VAL A 59 2.04 -9.71 6.46
C VAL A 59 1.51 -8.31 6.72
N GLU A 60 2.41 -7.38 6.98
CA GLU A 60 2.07 -6.00 7.31
C GLU A 60 2.60 -5.05 6.24
N TYR A 61 1.72 -4.19 5.75
CA TYR A 61 2.05 -3.10 4.85
C TYR A 61 1.85 -1.77 5.56
N PHE A 62 2.80 -0.86 5.42
CA PHE A 62 2.72 0.45 6.05
C PHE A 62 3.35 1.51 5.15
N GLY A 63 2.93 2.75 5.34
CA GLY A 63 3.38 3.87 4.53
C GLY A 63 2.55 5.10 4.79
N ASN A 64 2.63 6.06 3.89
CA ASN A 64 1.93 7.33 3.99
C ASN A 64 0.74 7.35 3.05
N TYR A 65 -0.38 7.93 3.48
CA TYR A 65 -1.49 8.24 2.59
C TYR A 65 -1.81 9.72 2.60
N GLU A 66 -2.16 10.22 1.41
CA GLU A 66 -2.60 11.60 1.19
C GLU A 66 -4.01 11.60 0.60
N ILE A 67 -4.83 12.55 1.03
CA ILE A 67 -6.17 12.76 0.49
C ILE A 67 -6.25 14.18 -0.05
N PHE A 68 -6.63 14.29 -1.31
CA PHE A 68 -6.86 15.53 -2.02
C PHE A 68 -8.35 15.72 -2.29
N LYS A 69 -8.85 16.95 -2.16
CA LYS A 69 -10.20 17.35 -2.59
C LYS A 69 -10.07 18.46 -3.61
N LYS A 70 -10.52 18.20 -4.84
CA LYS A 70 -10.36 19.13 -5.99
C LYS A 70 -8.89 19.59 -6.14
N GLY A 71 -7.95 18.67 -6.05
CA GLY A 71 -6.51 18.94 -6.15
C GLY A 71 -5.83 19.51 -4.91
N LYS A 72 -6.57 19.98 -3.89
CA LYS A 72 -5.98 20.49 -2.63
C LYS A 72 -5.80 19.37 -1.62
N LEU A 73 -4.60 19.25 -1.04
CA LEU A 73 -4.33 18.33 0.08
C LEU A 73 -5.20 18.70 1.28
N ILE A 74 -5.90 17.73 1.84
CA ILE A 74 -6.79 17.92 3.00
C ILE A 74 -6.48 16.96 4.16
N LYS A 75 -5.63 15.94 3.94
CA LYS A 75 -5.19 14.99 4.97
C LYS A 75 -3.93 14.28 4.50
N SER A 76 -2.97 14.09 5.39
CA SER A 76 -1.77 13.27 5.17
C SER A 76 -1.37 12.61 6.50
N HIS A 77 -1.35 11.28 6.54
CA HIS A 77 -0.99 10.49 7.73
C HIS A 77 -0.43 9.12 7.33
N ASP A 78 0.10 8.42 8.32
CA ASP A 78 0.55 7.05 8.17
C ASP A 78 -0.65 6.08 8.16
N PHE A 79 -0.50 4.98 7.44
CA PHE A 79 -1.41 3.85 7.51
C PHE A 79 -0.64 2.56 7.83
N GLU A 80 -1.35 1.61 8.41
CA GLU A 80 -0.90 0.24 8.60
C GLU A 80 -2.00 -0.72 8.14
N VAL A 81 -1.57 -1.81 7.51
CA VAL A 81 -2.43 -2.85 6.97
C VAL A 81 -1.88 -4.18 7.42
N GLN A 82 -2.68 -4.99 8.09
CA GLN A 82 -2.29 -6.34 8.49
C GLN A 82 -3.11 -7.38 7.72
N ILE A 83 -2.44 -8.37 7.16
CA ILE A 83 -3.08 -9.55 6.55
C ILE A 83 -2.77 -10.74 7.43
N TRP A 84 -3.81 -11.29 8.04
CA TRP A 84 -3.70 -12.45 8.94
C TRP A 84 -3.97 -13.73 8.15
N ASN A 85 -2.99 -14.63 8.12
CA ASN A 85 -3.06 -15.93 7.44
C ASN A 85 -3.53 -15.86 5.97
N GLY A 86 -3.36 -14.71 5.30
CA GLY A 86 -3.76 -14.51 3.90
C GLY A 86 -5.27 -14.30 3.65
N ASN A 87 -6.12 -14.32 4.68
CA ASN A 87 -7.57 -14.42 4.48
C ASN A 87 -8.31 -13.09 4.66
N MET A 88 -7.85 -12.24 5.56
CA MET A 88 -8.49 -10.96 5.86
C MET A 88 -7.45 -9.88 6.03
N LEU A 89 -7.72 -8.73 5.42
CA LEU A 89 -6.92 -7.52 5.53
C LEU A 89 -7.61 -6.56 6.49
N TYR A 90 -6.84 -6.06 7.45
CA TYR A 90 -7.25 -5.06 8.43
C TYR A 90 -6.54 -3.76 8.12
N LEU A 91 -7.29 -2.74 7.70
CA LEU A 91 -6.75 -1.41 7.43
C LEU A 91 -6.93 -0.53 8.67
N HIS A 92 -5.80 -0.10 9.22
CA HIS A 92 -5.71 0.85 10.31
C HIS A 92 -5.20 2.18 9.75
N LEU A 93 -6.03 3.21 9.80
CA LEU A 93 -5.60 4.58 9.50
C LEU A 93 -5.26 5.25 10.81
N ASN A 94 -4.01 5.66 10.98
CA ASN A 94 -3.51 6.25 12.22
C ASN A 94 -3.91 7.74 12.29
N ASP A 95 -5.22 8.00 12.26
CA ASP A 95 -5.78 9.31 12.52
C ASP A 95 -6.04 9.43 14.03
N THR A 96 -5.21 10.21 14.70
CA THR A 96 -5.20 10.42 16.15
C THR A 96 -6.54 10.90 16.72
N ALA A 97 -7.49 11.34 15.87
CA ALA A 97 -8.79 11.83 16.29
C ALA A 97 -9.92 10.78 16.32
N ARG A 98 -9.76 9.58 15.75
CA ARG A 98 -10.88 8.63 15.58
C ARG A 98 -10.47 7.20 15.92
N LYS A 99 -10.66 6.82 17.19
CA LYS A 99 -10.76 5.41 17.63
C LYS A 99 -11.98 4.77 16.96
N GLY A 100 -11.86 4.43 15.68
CA GLY A 100 -12.94 3.89 14.85
C GLY A 100 -12.83 2.38 14.70
N TYR A 101 -13.96 1.75 14.35
CA TYR A 101 -14.02 0.36 13.92
C TYR A 101 -12.96 0.08 12.83
N PRO A 102 -12.19 -1.01 12.92
CA PRO A 102 -11.23 -1.36 11.89
C PRO A 102 -11.97 -1.60 10.57
N LEU A 103 -11.44 -1.05 9.47
CA LEU A 103 -11.96 -1.34 8.15
C LEU A 103 -11.36 -2.67 7.69
N THR A 104 -12.19 -3.68 7.48
CA THR A 104 -11.73 -5.00 7.03
C THR A 104 -12.03 -5.23 5.57
N TYR A 105 -11.16 -5.95 4.87
CA TYR A 105 -11.38 -6.45 3.52
C TYR A 105 -11.30 -7.98 3.52
N ASP A 106 -12.38 -8.59 3.04
CA ASP A 106 -12.49 -10.04 2.88
C ASP A 106 -12.10 -10.43 1.45
N TYR A 107 -11.04 -11.23 1.31
CA TYR A 107 -10.53 -11.67 0.00
C TYR A 107 -11.49 -12.61 -0.74
N ASN A 108 -12.37 -13.32 -0.03
CA ASN A 108 -13.35 -14.23 -0.62
C ASN A 108 -14.51 -13.45 -1.23
N THR A 109 -15.12 -12.55 -0.46
CA THR A 109 -16.27 -11.77 -0.93
C THR A 109 -15.88 -10.52 -1.71
N LYS A 110 -14.60 -10.13 -1.66
CA LYS A 110 -14.04 -8.90 -2.26
C LYS A 110 -14.78 -7.64 -1.82
N LYS A 111 -15.19 -7.60 -0.55
CA LYS A 111 -15.94 -6.49 0.05
C LYS A 111 -15.21 -5.94 1.24
N TYR A 112 -15.40 -4.64 1.43
CA TYR A 112 -15.00 -3.92 2.62
C TYR A 112 -16.12 -3.94 3.65
N GLU A 113 -15.78 -3.98 4.93
CA GLU A 113 -16.73 -3.87 6.03
C GLU A 113 -16.21 -2.92 7.12
N ILE A 114 -17.09 -2.04 7.59
CA ILE A 114 -16.87 -1.17 8.76
C ILE A 114 -18.21 -0.99 9.47
N ALA A 115 -18.24 -1.24 10.78
CA ALA A 115 -19.46 -1.16 11.60
C ALA A 115 -20.66 -1.90 10.97
N ASN A 116 -20.45 -3.15 10.52
CA ASN A 116 -21.44 -4.00 9.84
C ASN A 116 -21.98 -3.46 8.50
N LYS A 117 -21.47 -2.33 7.98
CA LYS A 117 -21.80 -1.82 6.65
C LYS A 117 -20.80 -2.33 5.63
N LYS A 118 -21.32 -2.86 4.51
CA LYS A 118 -20.52 -3.43 3.43
C LYS A 118 -20.35 -2.45 2.27
N PHE A 119 -19.14 -2.36 1.73
CA PHE A 119 -18.78 -1.45 0.65
C PHE A 119 -18.12 -2.21 -0.50
N LYS A 120 -18.46 -1.82 -1.74
CA LYS A 120 -17.77 -2.32 -2.92
C LYS A 120 -16.49 -1.49 -3.13
N PRO A 121 -15.33 -2.15 -3.30
CA PRO A 121 -14.08 -1.48 -3.64
C PRO A 121 -14.14 -0.88 -5.04
N LYS A 122 -13.29 0.13 -5.31
CA LYS A 122 -13.18 0.71 -6.65
C LYS A 122 -12.22 -0.10 -7.54
N LYS A 123 -11.14 -0.61 -6.96
CA LYS A 123 -10.16 -1.51 -7.60
C LYS A 123 -9.62 -2.51 -6.58
N THR A 124 -9.29 -3.73 -7.02
CA THR A 124 -8.79 -4.81 -6.14
C THR A 124 -7.73 -5.69 -6.80
N ASN A 125 -7.07 -5.22 -7.84
CA ASN A 125 -6.18 -6.04 -8.67
C ASN A 125 -4.80 -6.21 -8.03
N THR A 126 -4.39 -5.28 -7.18
CA THR A 126 -3.14 -5.29 -6.42
C THR A 126 -3.38 -4.89 -4.97
N ILE A 127 -2.44 -5.19 -4.07
CA ILE A 127 -2.53 -4.81 -2.65
C ILE A 127 -2.69 -3.29 -2.49
N GLU A 128 -1.97 -2.49 -3.26
CA GLU A 128 -2.06 -1.04 -3.24
C GLU A 128 -3.44 -0.56 -3.67
N SER A 129 -4.03 -1.18 -4.69
CA SER A 129 -5.38 -0.83 -5.14
C SER A 129 -6.46 -1.17 -4.10
N ILE A 130 -6.23 -2.26 -3.34
CA ILE A 130 -7.04 -2.64 -2.18
C ILE A 130 -6.89 -1.52 -1.15
N ILE A 131 -5.68 -1.24 -0.65
CA ILE A 131 -5.38 -0.19 0.36
C ILE A 131 -6.00 1.17 -0.03
N LEU A 132 -5.76 1.62 -1.27
CA LEU A 132 -6.29 2.86 -1.82
C LEU A 132 -7.82 2.89 -1.83
N SER A 133 -8.47 1.79 -2.20
CA SER A 133 -9.93 1.66 -2.11
C SER A 133 -10.43 1.71 -0.67
N GLY A 134 -9.69 1.10 0.27
CA GLY A 134 -10.02 1.10 1.68
C GLY A 134 -9.95 2.51 2.29
N ILE A 135 -8.89 3.27 2.00
CA ILE A 135 -8.75 4.67 2.44
C ILE A 135 -9.91 5.53 1.90
N LEU A 136 -10.28 5.37 0.62
CA LEU A 136 -11.42 6.08 0.05
C LEU A 136 -12.75 5.74 0.74
N ILE A 137 -12.96 4.47 1.11
CA ILE A 137 -14.18 4.03 1.81
C ILE A 137 -14.21 4.60 3.22
N HIS A 138 -13.10 4.52 3.94
CA HIS A 138 -12.96 5.11 5.27
C HIS A 138 -13.24 6.62 5.24
N LEU A 139 -12.72 7.33 4.23
CA LEU A 139 -13.00 8.75 4.02
C LEU A 139 -14.50 9.03 3.85
N LYS A 140 -15.21 8.22 3.07
CA LYS A 140 -16.65 8.38 2.82
C LYS A 140 -17.45 8.13 4.10
N TYR A 141 -17.18 7.00 4.77
CA TYR A 141 -17.89 6.60 5.98
C TYR A 141 -17.84 7.65 7.10
N PHE A 142 -16.70 8.32 7.24
CA PHE A 142 -16.45 9.28 8.32
C PHE A 142 -16.70 10.74 7.96
N LYS A 143 -17.09 11.03 6.70
CA LYS A 143 -17.46 12.37 6.23
C LYS A 143 -18.96 12.56 5.97
N ASP A 144 -19.72 11.48 6.06
CA ASP A 144 -21.16 11.51 6.32
C ASP A 144 -21.39 11.63 7.83
#